data_AF-A0A382QIJ6-F1
#
_entry.id   AF-A0A382QIJ6-F1
#
_cell.length_a   1.000
_cell.length_b   1.000
_cell.length_c   1.000
_cell.angle_alpha   90.00
_cell.angle_beta   90.00
_cell.angle_gamma   90.00
#
_symmetry.space_group_name_H-M   'P 1'
#
loop_
_entity.id
_entity.type
_entity.pdbx_description
1 polymer ?
#
loop_
_entity_poly.entity_id
_entity_poly.type
_entity_poly.pdbx_seq_one_letter_code
_entity_poly.pdbx_strand_id
1 'polypeptide(L)'
;MATKNKMNNPLPYLKPKVLFQVVFAGYFLLGMHYYSPNMGGHALYMPYNIIGWMFVSVLIGLGLWQISRTGYIELTRFYNISWLGIIFMVLPMIYPNNEFASWASLRIQGLLCGIMFYLSLLQFKFSKQERYWILYIILCGVFIESILGILQYYFFQPGNSMNYDVAENFPYGIFQQRNIMGIFMVTGCAISLYLFHK
;
A
#
# COMPACT_ATOMS: atom_id res chain seq x y z
N MET A 1 18.53 -39.87 2.86
CA MET A 1 19.42 -38.73 2.54
C MET A 1 18.85 -38.06 1.28
N ALA A 2 17.88 -37.15 1.45
CA ALA A 2 17.20 -36.52 0.32
C ALA A 2 18.05 -35.36 -0.20
N THR A 3 18.54 -35.51 -1.43
CA THR A 3 19.26 -34.48 -2.18
C THR A 3 18.39 -33.24 -2.31
N LYS A 4 18.77 -32.18 -1.60
CA LYS A 4 18.21 -30.84 -1.74
C LYS A 4 18.53 -30.37 -3.17
N ASN A 5 17.56 -30.53 -4.07
CA ASN A 5 17.68 -30.04 -5.44
C ASN A 5 17.96 -28.54 -5.36
N LYS A 6 19.21 -28.14 -5.63
CA LYS A 6 19.57 -26.74 -5.83
C LYS A 6 18.80 -26.30 -7.06
N MET A 7 17.64 -25.66 -6.87
CA MET A 7 17.00 -24.93 -7.94
C MET A 7 18.02 -23.92 -8.45
N ASN A 8 18.52 -24.16 -9.66
CA ASN A 8 19.47 -23.27 -10.33
C ASN A 8 18.85 -21.88 -10.34
N ASN A 9 19.53 -20.95 -9.71
CA ASN A 9 19.06 -19.60 -9.48
C ASN A 9 19.25 -18.84 -10.81
N PRO A 10 18.19 -18.55 -11.59
CA PRO A 10 18.36 -18.07 -12.97
C PRO A 10 18.99 -16.67 -13.05
N LEU A 11 19.02 -15.94 -11.93
CA LEU A 11 19.57 -14.58 -11.83
C LEU A 11 20.32 -14.40 -10.50
N PRO A 12 21.58 -14.87 -10.37
CA PRO A 12 22.33 -14.86 -9.10
C PRO A 12 22.69 -13.45 -8.61
N TYR A 13 22.73 -12.46 -9.50
CA TYR A 13 23.09 -11.06 -9.20
C TYR A 13 21.90 -10.21 -8.71
N LEU A 14 20.67 -10.54 -9.11
CA LEU A 14 19.48 -9.84 -8.65
C LEU A 14 19.01 -10.41 -7.31
N LYS A 15 19.02 -9.54 -6.28
CA LYS A 15 18.46 -9.84 -4.96
C LYS A 15 17.02 -9.34 -4.91
N PRO A 16 16.00 -10.23 -4.88
CA PRO A 16 14.59 -9.85 -4.90
C PRO A 16 14.22 -8.90 -3.75
N LYS A 17 14.91 -9.04 -2.60
CA LYS A 17 14.79 -8.16 -1.44
C LYS A 17 15.18 -6.71 -1.71
N VAL A 18 16.30 -6.49 -2.40
CA VAL A 18 16.76 -5.14 -2.76
C VAL A 18 15.81 -4.53 -3.79
N LEU A 19 15.37 -5.33 -4.76
CA LEU A 19 14.40 -4.89 -5.75
C LEU A 19 13.06 -4.53 -5.08
N PHE A 20 12.61 -5.30 -4.10
CA PHE A 20 11.42 -4.99 -3.31
C PHE A 20 11.56 -3.63 -2.61
N GLN A 21 12.69 -3.39 -1.95
CA GLN A 21 12.98 -2.11 -1.30
C GLN A 21 13.00 -0.93 -2.28
N VAL A 22 13.59 -1.10 -3.46
CA VAL A 22 13.64 -0.06 -4.49
C VAL A 22 12.25 0.24 -5.06
N VAL A 23 11.46 -0.78 -5.38
CA VAL A 23 10.08 -0.60 -5.87
C VAL A 23 9.20 0.05 -4.80
N PHE A 24 9.34 -0.38 -3.55
CA PHE A 24 8.62 0.21 -2.41
C PHE A 24 8.99 1.69 -2.23
N ALA A 25 10.27 2.02 -2.30
CA ALA A 25 10.72 3.41 -2.23
C ALA A 25 10.21 4.24 -3.42
N GLY A 26 10.28 3.69 -4.64
CA GLY A 26 9.76 4.35 -5.84
C GLY A 26 8.27 4.67 -5.74
N TYR A 27 7.47 3.79 -5.11
CA TYR A 27 6.07 4.09 -4.85
C TYR A 27 5.91 5.28 -3.90
N PHE A 28 6.53 5.23 -2.72
CA PHE A 28 6.33 6.25 -1.67
C PHE A 28 7.00 7.60 -1.96
N LEU A 29 8.01 7.65 -2.82
CA LEU A 29 8.74 8.88 -3.13
C LEU A 29 8.34 9.50 -4.47
N LEU A 30 7.71 8.73 -5.37
CA LEU A 30 7.34 9.19 -6.70
C LEU A 30 5.91 8.77 -7.07
N GLY A 31 5.63 7.46 -7.04
CA GLY A 31 4.38 6.91 -7.57
C GLY A 31 3.12 7.45 -6.90
N MET A 32 3.11 7.55 -5.56
CA MET A 32 1.95 8.02 -4.82
C MET A 32 1.59 9.49 -5.10
N HIS A 33 2.55 10.32 -5.52
CA HIS A 33 2.37 11.75 -5.73
C HIS A 33 1.82 12.11 -7.12
N TYR A 34 1.47 11.10 -7.93
CA TYR A 34 0.85 11.31 -9.22
C TYR A 34 -0.60 11.81 -9.07
N TYR A 35 -0.87 13.01 -9.59
CA TYR A 35 -2.21 13.58 -9.61
C TYR A 35 -2.97 13.10 -10.85
N SER A 36 -4.22 12.65 -10.64
CA SER A 36 -5.19 12.46 -11.70
C SER A 36 -6.52 13.08 -11.29
N PRO A 37 -7.22 13.81 -12.18
CA PRO A 37 -8.54 14.36 -11.86
C PRO A 37 -9.50 13.29 -11.35
N ASN A 38 -10.28 13.65 -10.32
CA ASN A 38 -11.29 12.76 -9.78
C ASN A 38 -12.48 12.68 -10.75
N MET A 39 -12.66 11.54 -11.41
CA MET A 39 -13.80 11.30 -12.32
C MET A 39 -15.03 10.73 -11.60
N GLY A 40 -15.03 10.70 -10.26
CA GLY A 40 -16.03 10.02 -9.47
C GLY A 40 -15.80 8.51 -9.37
N GLY A 41 -16.60 7.83 -8.54
CA GLY A 41 -16.48 6.40 -8.24
C GLY A 41 -15.75 6.12 -6.92
N HIS A 42 -15.37 4.86 -6.70
CA HIS A 42 -14.82 4.40 -5.42
C HIS A 42 -13.74 3.32 -5.58
N ALA A 43 -12.91 3.18 -4.54
CA ALA A 43 -11.93 2.10 -4.39
C ALA A 43 -10.98 2.01 -5.61
N LEU A 44 -10.79 0.81 -6.17
CA LEU A 44 -9.91 0.54 -7.32
C LEU A 44 -10.21 1.40 -8.56
N TYR A 45 -11.45 1.89 -8.70
CA TYR A 45 -11.86 2.68 -9.85
C TYR A 45 -11.26 4.10 -9.87
N MET A 46 -10.79 4.59 -8.72
CA MET A 46 -10.19 5.92 -8.66
C MET A 46 -8.83 5.94 -9.39
N PRO A 47 -8.62 6.82 -10.37
CA PRO A 47 -7.43 6.80 -11.22
C PRO A 47 -6.09 6.85 -10.48
N TYR A 48 -6.01 7.59 -9.37
CA TYR A 48 -4.79 7.67 -8.57
C TYR A 48 -4.46 6.35 -7.85
N ASN A 49 -5.46 5.53 -7.51
CA ASN A 49 -5.23 4.21 -6.92
C ASN A 49 -4.58 3.23 -7.91
N ILE A 50 -4.76 3.43 -9.23
CA ILE A 50 -4.17 2.56 -10.26
C ILE A 50 -2.65 2.53 -10.13
N ILE A 51 -2.02 3.69 -9.91
CA ILE A 51 -0.57 3.75 -9.68
C ILE A 51 -0.18 2.90 -8.47
N GLY A 52 -0.87 3.06 -7.34
CA GLY A 52 -0.63 2.25 -6.16
C GLY A 52 -0.75 0.75 -6.42
N TRP A 53 -1.79 0.33 -7.13
CA TRP A 53 -1.99 -1.09 -7.44
C TRP A 53 -0.98 -1.65 -8.45
N MET A 54 -0.46 -0.84 -9.37
CA MET A 54 0.68 -1.25 -10.20
C MET A 54 1.90 -1.59 -9.34
N PHE A 55 2.28 -0.71 -8.41
CA PHE A 55 3.41 -0.97 -7.51
C PHE A 55 3.14 -2.15 -6.59
N VAL A 56 1.95 -2.24 -5.98
CA VAL A 56 1.57 -3.35 -5.10
C VAL A 56 1.60 -4.70 -5.83
N SER A 57 1.13 -4.77 -7.08
CA SER A 57 1.16 -6.00 -7.86
C SER A 57 2.60 -6.47 -8.16
N VAL A 58 3.52 -5.55 -8.45
CA VAL A 58 4.95 -5.84 -8.59
C VAL A 58 5.53 -6.35 -7.27
N LEU A 59 5.23 -5.71 -6.14
CA LEU A 59 5.70 -6.12 -4.82
C LEU A 59 5.21 -7.53 -4.43
N ILE A 60 3.94 -7.84 -4.72
CA ILE A 60 3.38 -9.19 -4.56
C ILE A 60 4.16 -10.18 -5.45
N GLY A 61 4.38 -9.85 -6.72
CA GLY A 61 5.17 -10.67 -7.65
C GLY A 61 6.59 -10.96 -7.15
N LEU A 62 7.25 -9.97 -6.54
CA LEU A 62 8.57 -10.15 -5.92
C LEU A 62 8.51 -11.09 -4.71
N GLY A 63 7.46 -11.00 -3.89
CA GLY A 63 7.23 -11.95 -2.80
C GLY A 63 7.01 -13.38 -3.29
N LEU A 64 6.23 -13.57 -4.36
CA LEU A 64 6.03 -14.87 -5.00
C LEU A 64 7.32 -15.42 -5.60
N TRP A 65 8.13 -14.56 -6.22
CA TRP A 65 9.46 -14.93 -6.71
C TRP A 65 10.38 -15.37 -5.57
N GLN A 66 10.32 -14.68 -4.43
CA GLN A 66 11.08 -15.07 -3.24
C GLN A 66 10.65 -16.45 -2.71
N ILE A 67 9.34 -16.75 -2.68
CA ILE A 67 8.80 -18.08 -2.31
C ILE A 67 9.33 -19.15 -3.26
N SER A 68 9.28 -18.89 -4.57
CA SER A 68 9.80 -19.81 -5.58
C SER A 68 11.30 -20.11 -5.38
N ARG A 69 12.09 -19.13 -4.93
CA ARG A 69 13.52 -19.30 -4.66
C ARG A 69 13.83 -20.02 -3.35
N THR A 70 13.09 -19.74 -2.28
CA THR A 70 13.34 -20.34 -0.96
C THR A 70 12.75 -21.74 -0.84
N GLY A 71 11.65 -22.02 -1.56
CA GLY A 71 10.93 -23.30 -1.50
C GLY A 71 10.06 -23.47 -0.25
N TYR A 72 9.88 -22.42 0.54
CA TYR A 72 9.01 -22.42 1.72
C TYR A 72 8.32 -21.06 1.87
N ILE A 73 7.16 -21.07 2.53
CA ILE A 73 6.33 -19.88 2.76
C ILE A 73 6.38 -19.52 4.24
N GLU A 74 6.77 -18.29 4.54
CA GLU A 74 6.76 -17.75 5.90
C GLU A 74 5.38 -17.18 6.22
N LEU A 75 4.75 -17.69 7.29
CA LEU A 75 3.42 -17.28 7.75
C LEU A 75 3.48 -16.86 9.22
N THR A 76 2.61 -15.92 9.61
CA THR A 76 2.42 -15.54 11.01
C THR A 76 1.03 -15.92 11.51
N ARG A 77 0.87 -16.02 12.83
CA ARG A 77 -0.44 -16.26 13.44
C ARG A 77 -1.48 -15.23 13.00
N PHE A 78 -1.06 -13.97 12.85
CA PHE A 78 -1.90 -12.89 12.33
C PHE A 78 -2.42 -13.21 10.93
N TYR A 79 -1.54 -13.59 9.99
CA TYR A 79 -1.94 -13.95 8.61
C TYR A 79 -3.05 -15.01 8.60
N ASN A 80 -2.90 -16.07 9.40
CA ASN A 80 -3.86 -17.16 9.46
C ASN A 80 -5.20 -16.72 10.05
N ILE A 81 -5.19 -15.91 11.12
CA ILE A 81 -6.42 -15.40 11.75
C ILE A 81 -7.13 -14.39 10.85
N SER A 82 -6.40 -13.59 10.06
CA SER A 82 -6.99 -12.61 9.14
C SER A 82 -7.95 -13.25 8.14
N TRP A 83 -7.72 -14.50 7.74
CA TRP A 83 -8.63 -15.23 6.85
C TRP A 83 -10.02 -15.46 7.46
N LEU A 84 -10.13 -15.66 8.77
CA LEU A 84 -11.44 -15.73 9.44
C LEU A 84 -12.19 -14.40 9.31
N GLY A 85 -11.49 -13.28 9.49
CA GLY A 85 -12.06 -11.95 9.29
C GLY A 85 -12.54 -11.72 7.86
N ILE A 86 -11.75 -12.13 6.86
CA ILE A 86 -12.16 -12.05 5.45
C ILE A 86 -13.41 -12.89 5.20
N ILE A 87 -13.46 -14.13 5.70
CA ILE A 87 -14.64 -15.01 5.53
C ILE A 87 -15.90 -14.34 6.09
N PHE A 88 -15.81 -13.75 7.29
CA PHE A 88 -16.94 -13.02 7.87
C PHE A 88 -17.34 -11.78 7.07
N MET A 89 -16.39 -11.07 6.45
CA MET A 89 -16.68 -9.92 5.59
C MET A 89 -17.27 -10.32 4.23
N VAL A 90 -16.95 -11.52 3.72
CA VAL A 90 -17.48 -12.04 2.46
C VAL A 90 -18.86 -12.69 2.65
N LEU A 91 -19.17 -13.24 3.84
CA LEU A 91 -20.42 -13.95 4.11
C LEU A 91 -21.70 -13.17 3.69
N PRO A 92 -21.85 -11.86 3.97
CA PRO A 92 -23.03 -11.11 3.55
C PRO A 92 -23.19 -11.02 2.03
N MET A 93 -22.13 -11.20 1.24
CA MET A 93 -22.19 -11.20 -0.23
C MET A 93 -23.02 -12.34 -0.80
N ILE A 94 -23.21 -13.43 -0.05
CA ILE A 94 -23.91 -14.62 -0.50
C ILE A 94 -25.43 -14.48 -0.29
N TYR A 95 -25.87 -13.48 0.48
CA TYR A 95 -27.28 -13.32 0.80
C TYR A 95 -28.08 -12.82 -0.41
N PRO A 96 -29.27 -13.39 -0.67
CA PRO A 96 -30.08 -13.03 -1.84
C PRO A 96 -30.55 -11.57 -1.82
N ASN A 97 -30.65 -10.93 -0.66
CA ASN A 97 -31.07 -9.52 -0.51
C ASN A 97 -29.88 -8.54 -0.46
N ASN A 98 -28.77 -8.82 -1.14
CA ASN A 98 -27.59 -7.95 -1.09
C ASN A 98 -27.54 -6.93 -2.23
N GLU A 99 -28.40 -5.92 -2.15
CA GLU A 99 -28.49 -4.81 -3.12
C GLU A 99 -27.19 -3.99 -3.22
N PHE A 100 -26.35 -3.99 -2.18
CA PHE A 100 -25.11 -3.21 -2.10
C PHE A 100 -23.85 -4.04 -2.36
N ALA A 101 -23.97 -5.30 -2.78
CA ALA A 101 -22.83 -6.19 -3.03
C ALA A 101 -21.83 -5.60 -4.03
N SER A 102 -22.34 -4.93 -5.06
CA SER A 102 -21.53 -4.27 -6.10
C SER A 102 -20.60 -3.20 -5.51
N TRP A 103 -21.06 -2.42 -4.53
CA TRP A 103 -20.28 -1.39 -3.85
C TRP A 103 -19.21 -1.97 -2.92
N ALA A 104 -19.47 -3.14 -2.33
CA ALA A 104 -18.53 -3.82 -1.43
C ALA A 104 -17.43 -4.59 -2.18
N SER A 105 -17.70 -5.04 -3.41
CA SER A 105 -16.83 -5.92 -4.20
C SER A 105 -15.38 -5.42 -4.30
N LEU A 106 -15.18 -4.16 -4.68
CA LEU A 106 -13.84 -3.57 -4.84
C LEU A 106 -13.09 -3.41 -3.50
N ARG A 107 -13.82 -3.25 -2.39
CA ARG A 107 -13.22 -3.17 -1.04
C ARG A 107 -12.73 -4.54 -0.59
N ILE A 108 -13.48 -5.60 -0.89
CA ILE A 108 -13.10 -6.99 -0.60
C ILE A 108 -11.91 -7.41 -1.45
N GLN A 109 -11.88 -7.04 -2.74
CA GLN A 109 -10.71 -7.24 -3.58
C GLN A 109 -9.48 -6.52 -3.02
N GLY A 110 -9.64 -5.25 -2.61
CA GLY A 110 -8.58 -4.51 -1.93
C GLY A 110 -8.07 -5.20 -0.66
N LEU A 111 -8.96 -5.77 0.15
CA LEU A 111 -8.61 -6.53 1.35
C LEU A 111 -7.83 -7.82 1.03
N LEU A 112 -8.28 -8.58 0.03
CA LEU A 112 -7.60 -9.79 -0.45
C LEU A 112 -6.19 -9.46 -0.98
N CYS A 113 -6.07 -8.43 -1.81
CA CYS A 113 -4.78 -7.96 -2.30
C CYS A 113 -3.89 -7.43 -1.16
N GLY A 114 -4.47 -6.79 -0.15
CA GLY A 114 -3.77 -6.38 1.07
C GLY A 114 -3.16 -7.55 1.84
N ILE A 115 -3.90 -8.66 2.00
CA ILE A 115 -3.36 -9.88 2.60
C ILE A 115 -2.24 -10.50 1.74
N MET A 116 -2.39 -10.51 0.41
CA MET A 116 -1.32 -10.99 -0.48
C MET A 116 -0.08 -10.10 -0.41
N PHE A 117 -0.24 -8.78 -0.32
CA PHE A 117 0.85 -7.85 -0.10
C PHE A 117 1.53 -8.09 1.25
N TYR A 118 0.76 -8.30 2.31
CA TYR A 118 1.31 -8.67 3.62
C TYR A 118 2.09 -9.99 3.57
N LEU A 119 1.58 -11.01 2.87
CA LEU A 119 2.32 -12.25 2.62
C LEU A 119 3.66 -11.99 1.96
N SER A 120 3.72 -11.10 0.97
CA SER A 120 4.96 -10.73 0.27
C SER A 120 6.01 -10.15 1.23
N LEU A 121 5.60 -9.31 2.18
CA LEU A 121 6.48 -8.71 3.19
C LEU A 121 7.11 -9.77 4.10
N LEU A 122 6.35 -10.82 4.45
CA LEU A 122 6.84 -11.89 5.33
C LEU A 122 8.00 -12.68 4.72
N GLN A 123 8.07 -12.79 3.38
CA GLN A 123 9.05 -13.63 2.70
C GLN A 123 10.49 -13.10 2.78
N PHE A 124 10.67 -11.79 3.06
CA PHE A 124 11.96 -11.12 2.98
C PHE A 124 12.73 -11.02 4.30
N LYS A 125 12.10 -11.38 5.44
CA LYS A 125 12.70 -11.35 6.79
C LYS A 125 13.58 -10.11 7.01
N PHE A 126 12.99 -8.92 6.90
CA PHE A 126 13.72 -7.66 7.05
C PHE A 126 14.40 -7.56 8.42
N SER A 127 15.68 -7.18 8.41
CA SER A 127 16.48 -6.87 9.58
C SER A 127 15.95 -5.61 10.28
N LYS A 128 16.38 -5.38 11.52
CA LYS A 128 15.99 -4.18 12.29
C LYS A 128 16.29 -2.89 11.50
N GLN A 129 17.47 -2.82 10.89
CA GLN A 129 17.88 -1.65 10.11
C GLN A 129 17.03 -1.45 8.85
N GLU A 130 16.72 -2.53 8.12
CA GLU A 130 15.89 -2.45 6.91
C GLU A 130 14.45 -2.05 7.22
N ARG A 131 13.90 -2.51 8.35
CA ARG A 131 12.58 -2.06 8.82
C ARG A 131 12.58 -0.57 9.11
N TYR A 132 13.62 -0.04 9.75
CA TYR A 132 13.73 1.41 9.95
C TYR A 132 13.83 2.17 8.64
N TRP A 133 14.58 1.66 7.67
CA TRP A 133 14.66 2.28 6.35
C TRP A 133 13.28 2.34 5.66
N ILE A 134 12.52 1.23 5.69
CA ILE A 134 11.13 1.20 5.18
C ILE A 134 10.26 2.25 5.88
N LEU A 135 10.34 2.35 7.21
CA LEU A 135 9.56 3.33 7.98
C LEU A 135 9.95 4.78 7.65
N TYR A 136 11.24 5.07 7.46
CA TYR A 136 11.69 6.41 7.04
C TYR A 136 11.17 6.77 5.65
N ILE A 137 11.09 5.82 4.71
CA ILE A 137 10.52 6.10 3.38
C ILE A 137 9.04 6.44 3.48
N ILE A 138 8.27 5.69 4.27
CA ILE A 138 6.86 6.03 4.50
C ILE A 138 6.76 7.43 5.09
N LEU A 139 7.63 7.77 6.05
CA LEU A 139 7.66 9.10 6.66
C LEU A 139 8.03 10.20 5.66
N CYS A 140 8.93 9.95 4.72
CA CYS A 140 9.22 10.87 3.61
C CYS A 140 7.99 11.10 2.72
N GLY A 141 7.25 10.04 2.38
CA GLY A 141 5.98 10.17 1.64
C GLY A 141 4.95 11.01 2.40
N VAL A 142 4.80 10.79 3.71
CA VAL A 142 3.94 11.62 4.59
C VAL A 142 4.39 13.07 4.59
N PHE A 143 5.70 13.32 4.64
CA PHE A 143 6.26 14.66 4.63
C PHE A 143 5.99 15.40 3.30
N ILE A 144 6.09 14.70 2.17
CA ILE A 144 5.75 15.28 0.86
C ILE A 144 4.25 15.63 0.81
N GLU A 145 3.39 14.74 1.26
CA GLU A 145 1.94 14.99 1.31
C GLU A 145 1.57 16.10 2.29
N SER A 146 2.29 16.25 3.41
CA SER A 146 2.04 17.34 4.37
C SER A 146 2.42 18.69 3.79
N ILE A 147 3.54 18.78 3.08
CA ILE A 147 3.91 19.98 2.31
C ILE A 147 2.82 20.29 1.28
N LEU A 148 2.38 19.30 0.50
CA LEU A 148 1.32 19.50 -0.49
C LEU A 148 0.01 19.97 0.16
N GLY A 149 -0.36 19.42 1.31
CA GLY A 149 -1.53 19.86 2.07
C GLY A 149 -1.41 21.30 2.57
N ILE A 150 -0.23 21.71 3.05
CA ILE A 150 0.04 23.11 3.43
C ILE A 150 -0.06 24.02 2.20
N LEU A 151 0.51 23.61 1.06
CA LEU A 151 0.42 24.37 -0.19
C LEU A 151 -1.02 24.54 -0.67
N GLN A 152 -1.82 23.47 -0.60
CA GLN A 152 -3.25 23.51 -0.92
C GLN A 152 -4.00 24.51 -0.04
N TYR A 153 -3.77 24.47 1.27
CA TYR A 153 -4.50 25.31 2.21
C TYR A 153 -4.15 26.81 2.13
N TYR A 154 -2.87 27.14 1.92
CA TYR A 154 -2.41 28.54 1.97
C TYR A 154 -2.22 29.21 0.61
N PHE A 155 -1.91 28.45 -0.45
CA PHE A 155 -1.44 29.03 -1.72
C PHE A 155 -2.36 28.74 -2.91
N PHE A 156 -3.27 27.76 -2.83
CA PHE A 156 -4.11 27.44 -3.97
C PHE A 156 -5.24 28.45 -4.12
N GLN A 157 -5.48 28.84 -5.38
CA GLN A 157 -6.55 29.76 -5.76
C GLN A 157 -7.67 29.01 -6.49
N PRO A 158 -8.89 29.59 -6.56
CA PRO A 158 -9.95 29.05 -7.39
C PRO A 158 -9.48 28.83 -8.83
N GLY A 159 -9.80 27.67 -9.42
CA GLY A 159 -9.32 27.29 -10.76
C GLY A 159 -7.88 26.76 -10.81
N ASN A 160 -7.32 26.32 -9.68
CA ASN A 160 -6.02 25.64 -9.64
C ASN A 160 -6.00 24.36 -10.48
N SER A 161 -4.80 23.94 -10.89
CA SER A 161 -4.57 22.78 -11.75
C SER A 161 -4.98 21.43 -11.14
N MET A 162 -5.21 21.36 -9.83
CA MET A 162 -5.59 20.14 -9.12
C MET A 162 -7.09 20.06 -8.78
N ASN A 163 -7.91 20.98 -9.30
CA ASN A 163 -9.35 21.06 -8.98
C ASN A 163 -9.62 21.04 -7.46
N TYR A 164 -8.71 21.63 -6.68
CA TYR A 164 -8.87 21.78 -5.24
C TYR A 164 -9.96 22.81 -4.94
N ASP A 165 -10.92 22.44 -4.10
CA ASP A 165 -11.99 23.34 -3.68
C ASP A 165 -11.48 24.26 -2.54
N VAL A 166 -11.16 25.50 -2.94
CA VAL A 166 -10.68 26.54 -2.02
C VAL A 166 -11.80 27.06 -1.11
N ALA A 167 -13.07 26.92 -1.49
CA ALA A 167 -14.20 27.35 -0.65
C ALA A 167 -14.46 26.35 0.47
N GLU A 168 -14.35 25.05 0.18
CA GLU A 168 -14.42 23.99 1.20
C GLU A 168 -13.15 23.97 2.09
N ASN A 169 -12.01 24.39 1.51
CA ASN A 169 -10.72 24.62 2.15
C ASN A 169 -10.20 23.45 3.01
N PHE A 170 -10.37 22.22 2.53
CA PHE A 170 -9.86 21.03 3.21
C PHE A 170 -8.68 20.41 2.44
N PRO A 171 -7.44 20.49 2.95
CA PRO A 171 -6.28 19.92 2.28
C PRO A 171 -6.32 18.39 2.32
N TYR A 172 -6.34 17.78 1.14
CA TYR A 172 -6.42 16.33 0.97
C TYR A 172 -5.13 15.72 0.40
N GLY A 173 -4.08 16.53 0.22
CA GLY A 173 -2.84 16.11 -0.44
C GLY A 173 -3.14 15.65 -1.87
N ILE A 174 -2.57 14.52 -2.25
CA ILE A 174 -2.84 13.87 -3.54
C ILE A 174 -4.11 12.99 -3.51
N PHE A 175 -4.58 12.60 -2.32
CA PHE A 175 -5.55 11.52 -2.15
C PHE A 175 -7.00 11.88 -2.46
N GLN A 176 -7.30 13.17 -2.66
CA GLN A 176 -8.65 13.69 -2.99
C GLN A 176 -9.75 13.31 -2.00
N GLN A 177 -9.38 12.74 -0.85
CA GLN A 177 -10.29 12.28 0.19
C GLN A 177 -9.74 12.63 1.57
N ARG A 178 -10.59 13.27 2.37
CA ARG A 178 -10.27 13.70 3.73
C ARG A 178 -9.83 12.57 4.64
N ASN A 179 -10.54 11.45 4.54
CA ASN A 179 -10.30 10.28 5.38
C ASN A 179 -8.95 9.62 5.09
N ILE A 180 -8.54 9.58 3.81
CA ILE A 180 -7.26 8.97 3.41
C ILE A 180 -6.09 9.84 3.88
N MET A 181 -6.17 11.15 3.62
CA MET A 181 -5.16 12.11 4.09
C MET A 181 -5.01 12.07 5.62
N GLY A 182 -6.13 12.10 6.35
CA GLY A 182 -6.12 12.07 7.81
C GLY A 182 -5.48 10.80 8.38
N ILE A 183 -5.85 9.61 7.88
CA ILE A 183 -5.27 8.34 8.32
C ILE A 183 -3.77 8.26 7.96
N PHE A 184 -3.39 8.77 6.79
CA PHE A 184 -1.99 8.79 6.38
C PHE A 184 -1.15 9.69 7.29
N MET A 185 -1.66 10.86 7.68
CA MET A 185 -1.00 11.75 8.64
C MET A 185 -0.88 11.12 10.03
N VAL A 186 -1.94 10.49 10.55
CA VAL A 186 -1.90 9.77 11.83
C VAL A 186 -0.89 8.64 11.81
N THR A 187 -0.81 7.91 10.69
CA THR A 187 0.18 6.83 10.50
C THR A 187 1.60 7.39 10.53
N GLY A 188 1.85 8.53 9.87
CA GLY A 188 3.15 9.21 9.92
C GLY A 188 3.52 9.67 11.33
N CYS A 189 2.57 10.25 12.08
CA CYS A 189 2.80 10.62 13.48
C CYS A 189 3.16 9.40 14.34
N ALA A 190 2.43 8.29 14.20
CA ALA A 190 2.72 7.06 14.92
C ALA A 190 4.10 6.49 14.57
N ILE A 191 4.47 6.50 13.28
CA ILE A 191 5.80 6.07 12.82
C ILE A 191 6.89 7.00 13.38
N SER A 192 6.68 8.31 13.36
CA SER A 192 7.62 9.30 13.90
C SER A 192 7.88 9.07 15.39
N LEU A 193 6.82 8.88 16.19
CA LEU A 193 6.94 8.58 17.61
C LEU A 193 7.67 7.26 17.86
N TYR A 194 7.34 6.21 17.10
CA TYR A 194 8.01 4.92 17.19
C TYR A 194 9.51 5.03 16.85
N LEU A 195 9.87 5.77 15.80
CA LEU A 195 11.26 5.96 15.40
C LEU A 195 12.04 6.86 16.37
N PHE A 196 11.38 7.81 17.02
CA PHE A 196 11.99 8.66 18.04
C PHE A 196 12.35 7.88 19.30
N HIS A 197 11.54 6.89 19.69
CA HIS A 197 11.77 6.07 20.87
C HIS A 197 12.76 4.90 20.66
N LYS A 198 13.16 4.62 19.42
CA LYS A 198 13.71 3.33 18.97
C LYS A 198 15.14 3.01 19.43
#